data_AF-A0A7V2V124-F1
#
_entry.id   AF-A0A7V2V124-F1
#
_cell.length_a   1.000
_cell.length_b   1.000
_cell.length_c   1.000
_cell.angle_alpha   90.00
_cell.angle_beta   90.00
_cell.angle_gamma   90.00
#
_symmetry.space_group_name_H-M   'P 1'
#
loop_
_entity.id
_entity.type
_entity.pdbx_description
1 polymer ?
#
loop_
_entity_poly.entity_id
_entity_poly.type
_entity_poly.pdbx_seq_one_letter_code
_entity_poly.pdbx_strand_id
1 'polypeptide(L)'
;MTPQIRRLAVASLAALALHCLPLPAAVIILNDGKRIEGEATDKGASWEVRTRYGTLTIQKEDVWKVVNGLTQFTDEADALRRQARELYESASRTDDAVARNQALTVAIDRLGQALRIYEEARTIFAGAEHEDLDRIPVEILKAIRLCREAMGSEQTGPVARTPSAVTPVVTLDPPSPPSSPAQAERWLADLRKAAESRRLADVRYLASRILQQYPDTPAADEARAILDAIPHPDGRLVCGFDDPKDLSAWRVVNPYKKSVVFSPATDPKEVKDGTGAARLSLPRDPDYTTGALVLELGTFDETQVKGISFWLHQDRPSPGRLEVAFIRPKQTTPPWIDRWGGSELGACLYYAIPLDFAGWKQVRIPLSAFRARGASGSGGRIGWRDVGAMVLYDASRKGLDVTIDGLRFQEAESIAAR
;
A
#
# COMPACT_ATOMS: atom_id res chain seq x y z
N MET A 1 -73.12 17.96 -44.33
CA MET A 1 -72.81 17.93 -42.88
C MET A 1 -72.10 16.61 -42.58
N THR A 2 -70.79 16.65 -42.39
CA THR A 2 -69.86 15.50 -42.50
C THR A 2 -69.27 15.10 -41.13
N PRO A 3 -69.24 13.80 -40.78
CA PRO A 3 -68.63 13.32 -39.55
C PRO A 3 -67.23 12.76 -39.83
N GLN A 4 -66.17 13.57 -39.74
CA GLN A 4 -64.81 13.08 -40.04
C GLN A 4 -63.67 13.75 -39.23
N ILE A 5 -63.94 14.27 -38.02
CA ILE A 5 -62.91 15.00 -37.23
C ILE A 5 -62.63 14.37 -35.85
N ARG A 6 -63.30 13.27 -35.46
CA ARG A 6 -63.19 12.73 -34.09
C ARG A 6 -62.14 11.62 -33.85
N ARG A 7 -61.30 11.27 -34.84
CA ARG A 7 -60.34 10.15 -34.71
C ARG A 7 -58.85 10.52 -34.67
N LEU A 8 -58.50 11.82 -34.63
CA LEU A 8 -57.09 12.27 -34.60
C LEU A 8 -56.60 12.81 -33.24
N ALA A 9 -57.46 12.93 -32.23
CA ALA A 9 -57.10 13.56 -30.95
C ALA A 9 -56.66 12.59 -29.84
N VAL A 10 -56.71 11.27 -30.05
CA VAL A 10 -56.38 10.26 -29.01
C VAL A 10 -54.96 9.70 -29.15
N ALA A 11 -54.29 9.91 -30.29
CA ALA A 11 -52.92 9.41 -30.51
C ALA A 11 -51.81 10.34 -29.96
N SER A 12 -52.10 11.62 -29.69
CA SER A 12 -51.07 12.60 -29.28
C SER A 12 -50.91 12.76 -27.76
N LEU A 13 -51.83 12.24 -26.93
CA LEU A 13 -51.68 12.30 -25.46
C LEU A 13 -50.89 11.11 -24.87
N ALA A 14 -50.70 10.03 -25.63
CA ALA A 14 -49.89 8.88 -25.21
C ALA A 14 -48.38 9.06 -25.44
N ALA A 15 -47.97 10.04 -26.27
CA ALA A 15 -46.56 10.29 -26.58
C ALA A 15 -45.84 11.19 -25.55
N LEU A 16 -46.57 11.91 -24.69
CA LEU A 16 -45.97 12.77 -23.66
C LEU A 16 -45.72 12.06 -22.31
N ALA A 17 -46.21 10.83 -22.15
CA ALA A 17 -46.00 10.03 -20.93
C ALA A 17 -44.70 9.20 -20.94
N LEU A 18 -43.90 9.26 -22.01
CA LEU A 18 -42.72 8.40 -22.20
C LEU A 18 -41.37 8.98 -21.70
N HIS A 19 -41.35 10.18 -21.11
CA HIS A 19 -40.07 10.89 -20.85
C HIS A 19 -39.72 11.12 -19.37
N CYS A 20 -40.41 10.47 -18.42
CA CYS A 20 -39.97 10.43 -17.02
C CYS A 20 -39.35 9.07 -16.68
N LEU A 21 -38.34 8.64 -17.44
CA LEU A 21 -37.47 7.59 -16.95
C LEU A 21 -36.64 8.17 -15.81
N PRO A 22 -36.63 7.55 -14.62
CA PRO A 22 -35.78 8.00 -13.53
C PRO A 22 -34.32 7.95 -14.01
N LEU A 23 -33.68 9.12 -14.08
CA LEU A 23 -32.25 9.17 -14.34
C LEU A 23 -31.54 8.42 -13.21
N PRO A 24 -30.53 7.59 -13.52
CA PRO A 24 -29.77 6.88 -12.49
C PRO A 24 -29.19 7.92 -11.52
N ALA A 25 -29.40 7.70 -10.21
CA ALA A 25 -28.90 8.59 -9.19
C ALA A 25 -27.37 8.67 -9.30
N ALA A 26 -26.84 9.88 -9.47
CA ALA A 26 -25.42 10.13 -9.35
C ALA A 26 -25.02 10.08 -7.88
N VAL A 27 -23.78 9.67 -7.61
CA VAL A 27 -23.20 9.68 -6.28
C VAL A 27 -22.07 10.70 -6.25
N ILE A 28 -22.24 11.76 -5.47
CA ILE A 28 -21.19 12.75 -5.20
C ILE A 28 -20.47 12.34 -3.93
N ILE A 29 -19.15 12.20 -4.01
CA ILE A 29 -18.27 11.93 -2.88
C ILE A 29 -17.52 13.20 -2.52
N LEU A 30 -17.65 13.62 -1.27
CA LEU A 30 -17.01 14.83 -0.74
C LEU A 30 -15.60 14.55 -0.22
N ASN A 31 -14.78 15.59 -0.07
CA ASN A 31 -13.43 15.49 0.51
C ASN A 31 -13.40 14.95 1.95
N ASP A 32 -14.49 15.09 2.69
CA ASP A 32 -14.63 14.53 4.04
C ASP A 32 -15.07 13.05 4.04
N GLY A 33 -15.24 12.45 2.86
CA GLY A 33 -15.65 11.06 2.65
C GLY A 33 -17.17 10.84 2.71
N LYS A 34 -17.98 11.88 2.92
CA LYS A 34 -19.44 11.76 2.86
C LYS A 34 -19.91 11.52 1.42
N ARG A 35 -21.06 10.88 1.32
CA ARG A 35 -21.70 10.54 0.04
C ARG A 35 -23.08 11.15 -0.03
N ILE A 36 -23.39 11.70 -1.20
CA ILE A 36 -24.68 12.31 -1.49
C ILE A 36 -25.20 11.66 -2.76
N GLU A 37 -26.30 10.93 -2.62
CA GLU A 37 -26.98 10.26 -3.71
C GLU A 37 -28.14 11.13 -4.23
N GLY A 38 -28.18 11.37 -5.53
CA GLY A 38 -29.25 12.14 -6.16
C GLY A 38 -28.97 12.48 -7.62
N GLU A 39 -29.91 13.18 -8.24
CA GLU A 39 -29.71 13.69 -9.61
C GLU A 39 -28.78 14.90 -9.57
N ALA A 40 -27.55 14.75 -10.06
CA ALA A 40 -26.54 15.81 -10.04
C ALA A 40 -26.55 16.61 -11.35
N THR A 41 -26.68 17.93 -11.23
CA THR A 41 -26.59 18.89 -12.35
C THR A 41 -25.43 19.85 -12.13
N ASP A 42 -24.54 19.98 -13.12
CA ASP A 42 -23.42 20.94 -13.06
C ASP A 42 -23.94 22.38 -13.27
N LYS A 43 -23.62 23.29 -12.35
CA LYS A 43 -23.96 24.72 -12.41
C LYS A 43 -22.72 25.63 -12.56
N GLY A 44 -21.59 25.07 -13.01
CA GLY A 44 -20.34 25.81 -13.20
C GLY A 44 -19.44 25.72 -11.98
N ALA A 45 -19.69 26.53 -10.94
CA ALA A 45 -18.88 26.54 -9.72
C ALA A 45 -19.31 25.48 -8.68
N SER A 46 -20.54 25.00 -8.80
CA SER A 46 -21.15 24.05 -7.86
C SER A 46 -21.91 22.94 -8.59
N TRP A 47 -22.19 21.88 -7.84
CA TRP A 47 -23.10 20.81 -8.21
C TRP A 47 -24.44 21.04 -7.50
N GLU A 48 -25.54 21.00 -8.24
CA GLU A 48 -26.90 20.94 -7.71
C GLU A 48 -27.34 19.47 -7.67
N VAL A 49 -27.52 18.90 -6.47
CA VAL A 49 -27.91 17.50 -6.27
C VAL A 49 -29.34 17.42 -5.75
N ARG A 50 -30.24 16.86 -6.55
CA ARG A 50 -31.63 16.62 -6.14
C ARG A 50 -31.72 15.28 -5.45
N THR A 51 -31.82 15.31 -4.12
CA THR A 51 -31.98 14.12 -3.26
C THR A 51 -33.47 13.90 -2.92
N ARG A 52 -33.79 12.77 -2.30
CA ARG A 52 -35.15 12.50 -1.77
C ARG A 52 -35.61 13.49 -0.69
N TYR A 53 -34.67 14.24 -0.09
CA TYR A 53 -34.95 15.21 0.97
C TYR A 53 -34.99 16.66 0.48
N GLY A 54 -34.77 16.88 -0.82
CA GLY A 54 -34.67 18.21 -1.41
C GLY A 54 -33.39 18.42 -2.21
N THR A 55 -33.18 19.66 -2.64
CA THR A 55 -32.03 20.06 -3.46
C THR A 55 -30.88 20.54 -2.58
N LEU A 56 -29.67 20.05 -2.84
CA LEU A 56 -28.43 20.45 -2.19
C LEU A 56 -27.50 21.12 -3.20
N THR A 57 -26.86 22.21 -2.81
CA THR A 57 -25.81 22.87 -3.62
C THR A 57 -24.47 22.60 -2.96
N ILE A 58 -23.53 21.99 -3.68
CA ILE A 58 -22.22 21.58 -3.19
C ILE A 58 -21.15 22.28 -4.04
N GLN A 59 -20.19 22.97 -3.43
CA GLN A 59 -19.11 23.60 -4.19
C GLN A 59 -18.19 22.55 -4.80
N LYS A 60 -17.68 22.78 -6.02
CA LYS A 60 -16.78 21.82 -6.68
C LYS A 60 -15.50 21.57 -5.90
N GLU A 61 -15.02 22.54 -5.13
CA GLU A 61 -13.84 22.40 -4.27
C GLU A 61 -14.04 21.40 -3.13
N ASP A 62 -15.28 21.17 -2.69
CA ASP A 62 -15.62 20.19 -1.66
C ASP A 62 -15.84 18.78 -2.23
N VAL A 63 -15.95 18.66 -3.56
CA VAL A 63 -16.22 17.39 -4.25
C VAL A 63 -14.91 16.71 -4.62
N TRP A 64 -14.73 15.51 -4.07
CA TRP A 64 -13.60 14.65 -4.43
C TRP A 64 -13.83 13.94 -5.76
N LYS A 65 -15.03 13.38 -5.96
CA LYS A 65 -15.37 12.61 -7.17
C LYS A 65 -16.88 12.62 -7.41
N VAL A 66 -17.29 12.67 -8.68
CA VAL A 66 -18.67 12.48 -9.13
C VAL A 66 -18.77 11.17 -9.89
N VAL A 67 -19.72 10.33 -9.51
CA VAL A 67 -19.97 9.02 -10.10
C VAL A 67 -21.36 9.02 -10.73
N ASN A 68 -21.43 8.80 -12.05
CA ASN A 68 -22.69 8.85 -12.81
C ASN A 68 -23.41 7.49 -12.89
N GLY A 69 -23.29 6.69 -11.83
CA GLY A 69 -23.87 5.36 -11.72
C GLY A 69 -22.84 4.22 -11.74
N LEU A 70 -23.34 3.01 -11.49
CA LEU A 70 -22.52 1.81 -11.35
C LEU A 70 -21.83 1.41 -12.67
N THR A 71 -22.48 1.67 -13.81
CA THR A 71 -21.99 1.29 -15.14
C THR A 71 -20.62 1.87 -15.46
N GLN A 72 -20.33 3.08 -14.99
CA GLN A 72 -19.04 3.74 -15.19
C GLN A 72 -17.88 2.92 -14.59
N PHE A 73 -18.09 2.33 -13.41
CA PHE A 73 -17.09 1.46 -12.77
C PHE A 73 -16.97 0.11 -13.49
N THR A 74 -18.11 -0.51 -13.82
CA THR A 74 -18.11 -1.84 -14.44
C THR A 74 -17.52 -1.81 -15.84
N ASP A 75 -17.80 -0.78 -16.64
CA ASP A 75 -17.29 -0.64 -18.00
C ASP A 75 -15.77 -0.47 -18.04
N GLU A 76 -15.23 0.36 -17.15
CA GLU A 76 -13.78 0.57 -17.02
C GLU A 76 -13.08 -0.70 -16.54
N ALA A 77 -13.61 -1.34 -15.49
CA ALA A 77 -13.04 -2.57 -14.95
C ALA A 77 -13.11 -3.72 -15.97
N ASP A 78 -14.20 -3.84 -16.72
CA ASP A 78 -14.35 -4.88 -17.75
C ASP A 78 -13.46 -4.61 -18.96
N ALA A 79 -13.19 -3.36 -19.32
CA ALA A 79 -12.19 -3.02 -20.33
C ALA A 79 -10.79 -3.50 -19.90
N LEU A 80 -10.39 -3.28 -18.65
CA LEU A 80 -9.13 -3.78 -18.10
C LEU A 80 -9.07 -5.32 -18.06
N ARG A 81 -10.18 -5.98 -17.71
CA ARG A 81 -10.28 -7.45 -17.75
C ARG A 81 -10.14 -8.00 -19.17
N ARG A 82 -10.75 -7.35 -20.16
CA ARG A 82 -10.58 -7.73 -21.59
C ARG A 82 -9.13 -7.60 -22.03
N GLN A 83 -8.48 -6.47 -21.73
CA GLN A 83 -7.06 -6.27 -22.02
C GLN A 83 -6.17 -7.32 -21.35
N ALA A 84 -6.43 -7.65 -20.08
CA ALA A 84 -5.69 -8.69 -19.38
C ALA A 84 -5.87 -10.07 -20.01
N ARG A 85 -7.08 -10.39 -20.50
CA ARG A 85 -7.35 -11.64 -21.22
C ARG A 85 -6.58 -11.69 -22.55
N GLU A 86 -6.58 -10.61 -23.32
CA GLU A 86 -5.82 -10.52 -24.57
C GLU A 86 -4.31 -10.71 -24.34
N LEU A 87 -3.77 -10.10 -23.28
CA LEU A 87 -2.37 -10.27 -22.88
C LEU A 87 -2.06 -11.71 -22.47
N TYR A 88 -2.96 -12.34 -21.71
CA TYR A 88 -2.80 -13.75 -21.32
C TYR A 88 -2.84 -14.68 -22.55
N GLU A 89 -3.77 -14.46 -23.48
CA GLU A 89 -3.85 -15.22 -24.73
C GLU A 89 -2.60 -15.01 -25.59
N SER A 90 -2.11 -13.78 -25.72
CA SER A 90 -0.85 -13.49 -26.41
C SER A 90 0.34 -14.19 -25.75
N ALA A 91 0.40 -14.18 -24.42
CA ALA A 91 1.43 -14.85 -23.65
C ALA A 91 1.41 -16.37 -23.91
N SER A 92 0.22 -16.99 -23.95
CA SER A 92 0.06 -18.43 -24.21
C SER A 92 0.52 -18.87 -25.60
N ARG A 93 0.62 -17.95 -26.56
CA ARG A 93 1.09 -18.20 -27.93
C ARG A 93 2.55 -17.83 -28.17
N THR A 94 3.25 -17.34 -27.14
CA THR A 94 4.63 -16.85 -27.24
C THR A 94 5.60 -17.92 -26.71
N ASP A 95 6.52 -18.37 -27.55
CA ASP A 95 7.55 -19.35 -27.17
C ASP A 95 8.72 -18.70 -26.38
N ASP A 96 8.94 -17.40 -26.54
CA ASP A 96 9.94 -16.67 -25.75
C ASP A 96 9.45 -16.48 -24.30
N ALA A 97 10.10 -17.18 -23.38
CA ALA A 97 9.79 -17.14 -21.95
C ALA A 97 9.87 -15.72 -21.36
N VAL A 98 10.78 -14.86 -21.84
CA VAL A 98 10.93 -13.49 -21.34
C VAL A 98 9.74 -12.64 -21.78
N ALA A 99 9.44 -12.61 -23.08
CA ALA A 99 8.29 -11.88 -23.61
C ALA A 99 6.96 -12.38 -23.01
N ARG A 100 6.80 -13.70 -22.84
CA ARG A 100 5.64 -14.30 -22.19
C ARG A 100 5.47 -13.83 -20.75
N ASN A 101 6.53 -13.88 -19.93
CA ASN A 101 6.49 -13.45 -18.53
C ASN A 101 6.26 -11.94 -18.38
N GLN A 102 6.76 -11.13 -19.31
CA GLN A 102 6.45 -9.70 -19.37
C GLN A 102 4.95 -9.48 -19.65
N ALA A 103 4.38 -10.16 -20.64
CA ALA A 103 2.96 -10.06 -20.95
C ALA A 103 2.06 -10.51 -19.78
N LEU A 104 2.43 -11.60 -19.08
CA LEU A 104 1.72 -12.08 -17.89
C LEU A 104 1.80 -11.09 -16.71
N THR A 105 2.94 -10.44 -16.51
CA THR A 105 3.09 -9.38 -15.49
C THR A 105 2.15 -8.22 -15.78
N VAL A 106 2.11 -7.73 -17.03
CA VAL A 106 1.20 -6.64 -17.42
C VAL A 106 -0.26 -7.06 -17.27
N ALA A 107 -0.61 -8.32 -17.58
CA ALA A 107 -1.96 -8.85 -17.38
C ALA A 107 -2.35 -8.83 -15.89
N ILE A 108 -1.46 -9.24 -14.98
CA ILE A 108 -1.68 -9.18 -13.53
C ILE A 108 -1.91 -7.74 -13.06
N ASP A 109 -1.13 -6.77 -13.56
CA ASP A 109 -1.29 -5.37 -13.20
C ASP A 109 -2.65 -4.80 -13.63
N ARG A 110 -3.13 -5.16 -14.83
CA ARG A 110 -4.46 -4.78 -15.33
C ARG A 110 -5.58 -5.40 -14.50
N LEU A 111 -5.45 -6.68 -14.13
CA LEU A 111 -6.40 -7.34 -13.22
C LEU A 111 -6.40 -6.69 -11.82
N GLY A 112 -5.24 -6.29 -11.30
CA GLY A 112 -5.13 -5.58 -10.03
C GLY A 112 -5.73 -4.17 -10.07
N GLN A 113 -5.69 -3.49 -11.21
CA GLN A 113 -6.43 -2.24 -11.42
C GLN A 113 -7.94 -2.49 -11.44
N ALA A 114 -8.41 -3.48 -12.19
CA ALA A 114 -9.83 -3.84 -12.23
C ALA A 114 -10.37 -4.22 -10.84
N LEU A 115 -9.61 -4.99 -10.05
CA LEU A 115 -9.99 -5.35 -8.68
C LEU A 115 -10.25 -4.12 -7.80
N ARG A 116 -9.33 -3.14 -7.83
CA ARG A 116 -9.47 -1.89 -7.05
C ARG A 116 -10.70 -1.08 -7.46
N ILE A 117 -11.02 -1.04 -8.76
CA ILE A 117 -12.22 -0.37 -9.28
C ILE A 117 -13.49 -1.06 -8.75
N TYR A 118 -13.53 -2.40 -8.74
CA TYR A 118 -14.65 -3.16 -8.17
C TYR A 118 -14.77 -2.99 -6.65
N GLU A 119 -13.67 -2.96 -5.91
CA GLU A 119 -13.67 -2.69 -4.46
C GLU A 119 -14.15 -1.27 -4.14
N GLU A 120 -13.75 -0.28 -4.94
CA GLU A 120 -14.25 1.09 -4.83
C GLU A 120 -15.75 1.15 -5.14
N ALA A 121 -16.18 0.52 -6.23
CA ALA A 121 -17.59 0.42 -6.60
C ALA A 121 -18.41 -0.24 -5.48
N ARG A 122 -17.94 -1.35 -4.89
CA ARG A 122 -18.60 -2.03 -3.78
C ARG A 122 -18.68 -1.17 -2.54
N THR A 123 -17.63 -0.38 -2.31
CA THR A 123 -17.60 0.57 -1.21
C THR A 123 -18.67 1.63 -1.40
N ILE A 124 -18.86 2.16 -2.62
CA ILE A 124 -19.83 3.21 -2.97
C ILE A 124 -21.27 2.68 -3.00
N PHE A 125 -21.50 1.60 -3.75
CA PHE A 125 -22.78 0.97 -4.01
C PHE A 125 -23.00 -0.20 -3.05
N ALA A 126 -23.31 0.15 -1.79
CA ALA A 126 -23.54 -0.85 -0.76
C ALA A 126 -25.01 -1.27 -0.73
N GLY A 127 -25.28 -2.55 -1.00
CA GLY A 127 -26.63 -3.09 -0.94
C GLY A 127 -26.69 -4.52 -1.47
N ALA A 128 -27.80 -5.22 -1.20
CA ALA A 128 -28.02 -6.58 -1.69
C ALA A 128 -28.30 -6.58 -3.22
N GLU A 129 -28.82 -5.47 -3.74
CA GLU A 129 -29.03 -5.22 -5.17
C GLU A 129 -27.72 -5.21 -5.99
N HIS A 130 -26.56 -5.20 -5.32
CA HIS A 130 -25.24 -5.17 -5.93
C HIS A 130 -24.37 -6.36 -5.52
N GLU A 131 -24.96 -7.50 -5.12
CA GLU A 131 -24.23 -8.72 -4.77
C GLU A 131 -23.27 -9.22 -5.87
N ASP A 132 -23.56 -8.93 -7.15
CA ASP A 132 -22.67 -9.26 -8.26
C ASP A 132 -21.27 -8.59 -8.12
N LEU A 133 -21.19 -7.45 -7.43
CA LEU A 133 -19.92 -6.78 -7.12
C LEU A 133 -19.02 -7.58 -6.19
N ASP A 134 -19.56 -8.54 -5.43
CA ASP A 134 -18.79 -9.43 -4.56
C ASP A 134 -18.28 -10.67 -5.32
N ARG A 135 -19.01 -11.12 -6.36
CA ARG A 135 -18.62 -12.29 -7.18
C ARG A 135 -17.44 -11.98 -8.09
N ILE A 136 -17.44 -10.83 -8.75
CA ILE A 136 -16.45 -10.49 -9.79
C ILE A 136 -15.01 -10.39 -9.24
N PRO A 137 -14.75 -9.76 -8.08
CA PRO A 137 -13.43 -9.77 -7.43
C PRO A 137 -12.84 -11.18 -7.26
N VAL A 138 -13.66 -12.15 -6.89
CA VAL A 138 -13.23 -13.56 -6.73
C VAL A 138 -12.76 -14.14 -8.06
N GLU A 139 -13.45 -13.84 -9.17
CA GLU A 139 -13.04 -14.25 -10.51
C GLU A 139 -11.73 -13.58 -10.94
N ILE A 140 -11.56 -12.30 -10.64
CA ILE A 140 -10.33 -11.55 -10.92
C ILE A 140 -9.14 -12.16 -10.16
N LEU A 141 -9.32 -12.48 -8.88
CA LEU A 141 -8.29 -13.13 -8.06
C LEU A 141 -7.91 -14.52 -8.59
N LYS A 142 -8.90 -15.30 -9.07
CA LYS A 142 -8.64 -16.57 -9.77
C LYS A 142 -7.82 -16.34 -11.05
N ALA A 143 -8.15 -15.34 -11.85
CA ALA A 143 -7.40 -15.00 -13.07
C ALA A 143 -5.95 -14.56 -12.77
N ILE A 144 -5.74 -13.77 -11.71
CA ILE A 144 -4.38 -13.39 -11.26
C ILE A 144 -3.58 -14.63 -10.87
N ARG A 145 -4.21 -15.58 -10.15
CA ARG A 145 -3.57 -16.85 -9.78
C ARG A 145 -3.19 -17.66 -11.02
N LEU A 146 -4.07 -17.78 -12.00
CA LEU A 146 -3.77 -18.48 -13.28
C LEU A 146 -2.59 -17.84 -14.02
N CYS A 147 -2.50 -16.51 -14.05
CA CYS A 147 -1.35 -15.82 -14.65
C CYS A 147 -0.04 -16.17 -13.92
N ARG A 148 -0.07 -16.20 -12.58
CA ARG A 148 1.11 -16.56 -11.77
C ARG A 148 1.52 -18.03 -11.94
N GLU A 149 0.57 -18.93 -12.02
CA GLU A 149 0.83 -20.36 -12.27
C GLU A 149 1.45 -20.57 -13.66
N ALA A 150 0.97 -19.85 -14.68
CA ALA A 150 1.54 -19.88 -16.03
C ALA A 150 3.00 -19.39 -16.09
N MET A 151 3.39 -18.43 -15.23
CA MET A 151 4.79 -17.99 -15.13
C MET A 151 5.72 -19.08 -14.55
N GLY A 152 5.20 -19.95 -13.68
CA GLY A 152 6.00 -20.95 -12.95
C GLY A 152 6.09 -22.33 -13.63
N SER A 153 5.23 -22.63 -14.60
CA SER A 153 5.08 -23.99 -15.15
C SER A 153 6.27 -24.51 -15.96
N GLU A 154 7.23 -23.67 -16.36
CA GLU A 154 8.32 -24.09 -17.27
C GLU A 154 9.65 -24.43 -16.58
N GLN A 155 9.77 -24.17 -15.27
CA GLN A 155 11.01 -24.48 -14.54
C GLN A 155 11.14 -25.96 -14.15
N THR A 156 10.20 -26.80 -14.58
CA THR A 156 10.17 -28.25 -14.35
C THR A 156 10.24 -29.06 -15.64
N GLY A 157 11.01 -28.58 -16.62
CA GLY A 157 11.46 -29.44 -17.71
C GLY A 157 12.11 -30.71 -17.14
N PRO A 158 11.75 -31.92 -17.62
CA PRO A 158 12.36 -33.15 -17.15
C PRO A 158 13.85 -33.08 -17.45
N VAL A 159 14.67 -33.02 -16.39
CA VAL A 159 16.09 -33.30 -16.50
C VAL A 159 16.19 -34.73 -17.00
N ALA A 160 16.37 -34.89 -18.31
CA ALA A 160 16.65 -36.18 -18.91
C ALA A 160 17.88 -36.73 -18.20
N ARG A 161 17.70 -37.77 -17.38
CA ARG A 161 18.80 -38.57 -16.83
C ARG A 161 19.45 -39.29 -18.00
N THR A 162 20.43 -38.68 -18.63
CA THR A 162 21.30 -39.36 -19.59
C THR A 162 22.15 -40.37 -18.80
N PRO A 163 22.12 -41.67 -19.11
CA PRO A 163 23.06 -42.61 -18.54
C PRO A 163 24.47 -42.29 -19.06
N SER A 164 25.42 -42.11 -18.14
CA SER A 164 26.82 -41.80 -18.42
C SER A 164 27.45 -42.85 -19.33
N ALA A 165 27.65 -42.50 -20.60
CA ALA A 165 28.66 -43.10 -21.45
C ALA A 165 29.89 -42.17 -21.47
N VAL A 166 30.99 -42.68 -20.93
CA VAL A 166 32.30 -42.05 -20.85
C VAL A 166 32.74 -41.61 -22.25
N THR A 167 32.73 -40.31 -22.49
CA THR A 167 33.32 -39.66 -23.67
C THR A 167 34.37 -38.67 -23.16
N PRO A 168 35.53 -38.50 -23.84
CA PRO A 168 36.65 -37.77 -23.29
C PRO A 168 36.28 -36.30 -23.03
N VAL A 169 36.72 -35.81 -21.88
CA VAL A 169 36.63 -34.43 -21.42
C VAL A 169 37.16 -33.49 -22.51
N VAL A 170 36.25 -32.79 -23.19
CA VAL A 170 36.54 -31.49 -23.78
C VAL A 170 36.21 -30.48 -22.69
N THR A 171 37.24 -30.02 -22.01
CA THR A 171 37.19 -28.91 -21.05
C THR A 171 36.81 -27.65 -21.83
N LEU A 172 35.52 -27.32 -21.87
CA LEU A 172 35.08 -25.97 -22.17
C LEU A 172 35.30 -25.16 -20.90
N ASP A 173 36.40 -24.41 -20.87
CA ASP A 173 36.62 -23.38 -19.86
C ASP A 173 35.38 -22.47 -19.82
N PRO A 174 34.74 -22.27 -18.66
CA PRO A 174 33.69 -21.27 -18.54
C PRO A 174 34.34 -19.89 -18.64
N PRO A 175 34.01 -19.04 -19.63
CA PRO A 175 34.48 -17.66 -19.63
C PRO A 175 33.58 -16.89 -18.67
N SER A 176 33.82 -17.01 -17.36
CA SER A 176 33.53 -15.89 -16.49
C SER A 176 34.62 -14.85 -16.78
N PRO A 177 34.33 -13.73 -17.46
CA PRO A 177 35.33 -12.67 -17.55
C PRO A 177 35.75 -12.32 -16.12
N PRO A 178 37.06 -12.19 -15.85
CA PRO A 178 37.52 -11.82 -14.53
C PRO A 178 36.86 -10.49 -14.18
N SER A 179 36.17 -10.48 -13.04
CA SER A 179 35.77 -9.28 -12.31
C SER A 179 37.05 -8.51 -11.98
N SER A 180 37.60 -7.79 -12.96
CA SER A 180 38.90 -7.14 -12.79
C SER A 180 38.72 -5.98 -11.81
N PRO A 181 39.66 -5.78 -10.86
CA PRO A 181 39.65 -4.60 -9.99
C PRO A 181 39.54 -3.28 -10.75
N ALA A 182 40.09 -3.22 -11.97
CA ALA A 182 39.98 -2.05 -12.86
C ALA A 182 38.53 -1.68 -13.24
N GLN A 183 37.63 -2.67 -13.33
CA GLN A 183 36.20 -2.42 -13.59
C GLN A 183 35.49 -1.83 -12.36
N ALA A 184 35.82 -2.31 -11.16
CA ALA A 184 35.30 -1.75 -9.91
C ALA A 184 35.72 -0.27 -9.76
N GLU A 185 36.98 0.05 -10.04
CA GLU A 185 37.50 1.44 -10.02
C GLU A 185 36.78 2.35 -11.04
N ARG A 186 36.49 1.83 -12.23
CA ARG A 186 35.71 2.59 -13.23
C ARG A 186 34.30 2.88 -12.75
N TRP A 187 33.61 1.90 -12.16
CA TRP A 187 32.28 2.11 -11.59
C TRP A 187 32.32 3.04 -10.38
N LEU A 188 33.36 3.00 -9.56
CA LEU A 188 33.55 3.93 -8.45
C LEU A 188 33.73 5.37 -8.96
N ALA A 189 34.47 5.57 -10.05
CA ALA A 189 34.59 6.90 -10.67
C ALA A 189 33.23 7.41 -11.20
N ASP A 190 32.44 6.54 -11.85
CA ASP A 190 31.09 6.88 -12.29
C ASP A 190 30.15 7.17 -11.10
N LEU A 191 30.29 6.42 -10.00
CA LEU A 191 29.55 6.61 -8.74
C LEU A 191 29.86 7.98 -8.12
N ARG A 192 31.14 8.35 -8.00
CA ARG A 192 31.57 9.67 -7.52
C ARG A 192 30.98 10.78 -8.37
N LYS A 193 31.07 10.67 -9.70
CA LYS A 193 30.48 11.65 -10.63
C LYS A 193 28.96 11.76 -10.48
N ALA A 194 28.27 10.64 -10.28
CA ALA A 194 26.83 10.62 -10.01
C ALA A 194 26.50 11.30 -8.67
N ALA A 195 27.30 11.09 -7.63
CA ALA A 195 27.14 11.70 -6.32
C ALA A 195 27.35 13.23 -6.38
N GLU A 196 28.42 13.68 -7.04
CA GLU A 196 28.68 15.11 -7.30
C GLU A 196 27.53 15.78 -8.07
N SER A 197 26.99 15.08 -9.07
CA SER A 197 25.85 15.55 -9.87
C SER A 197 24.49 15.38 -9.17
N ARG A 198 24.47 14.89 -7.92
CA ARG A 198 23.27 14.57 -7.14
C ARG A 198 22.26 13.64 -7.84
N ARG A 199 22.74 12.76 -8.72
CA ARG A 199 21.92 11.73 -9.39
C ARG A 199 21.70 10.53 -8.48
N LEU A 200 20.89 10.70 -7.43
CA LEU A 200 20.77 9.72 -6.34
C LEU A 200 20.33 8.31 -6.78
N ALA A 201 19.53 8.19 -7.84
CA ALA A 201 19.16 6.88 -8.39
C ALA A 201 20.37 6.14 -8.97
N ASP A 202 21.20 6.84 -9.74
CA ASP A 202 22.44 6.30 -10.33
C ASP A 202 23.46 5.95 -9.25
N VAL A 203 23.57 6.78 -8.20
CA VAL A 203 24.45 6.53 -7.04
C VAL A 203 24.11 5.19 -6.40
N ARG A 204 22.83 4.95 -6.09
CA ARG A 204 22.39 3.69 -5.48
C ARG A 204 22.64 2.50 -6.39
N TYR A 205 22.26 2.61 -7.66
CA TYR A 205 22.46 1.54 -8.64
C TYR A 205 23.94 1.14 -8.75
N LEU A 206 24.84 2.11 -8.92
CA LEU A 206 26.27 1.86 -9.06
C LEU A 206 26.87 1.33 -7.75
N ALA A 207 26.54 1.92 -6.60
CA ALA A 207 27.03 1.46 -5.30
C ALA A 207 26.60 0.01 -5.00
N SER A 208 25.31 -0.32 -5.16
CA SER A 208 24.82 -1.68 -4.96
C SER A 208 25.50 -2.68 -5.91
N ARG A 209 25.76 -2.28 -7.16
CA ARG A 209 26.45 -3.12 -8.13
C ARG A 209 27.91 -3.39 -7.74
N ILE A 210 28.62 -2.38 -7.25
CA ILE A 210 29.99 -2.52 -6.73
C ILE A 210 29.99 -3.44 -5.51
N LEU A 211 29.12 -3.19 -4.54
CA LEU A 211 29.02 -3.98 -3.31
C LEU A 211 28.69 -5.46 -3.58
N GLN A 212 27.83 -5.74 -4.57
CA GLN A 212 27.43 -7.10 -4.91
C GLN A 212 28.54 -7.85 -5.67
N GLN A 213 29.25 -7.19 -6.59
CA GLN A 213 30.19 -7.87 -7.49
C GLN A 213 31.63 -7.84 -6.98
N TYR A 214 31.98 -6.89 -6.10
CA TYR A 214 33.32 -6.65 -5.60
C TYR A 214 33.36 -6.38 -4.09
N PRO A 215 32.69 -7.19 -3.24
CA PRO A 215 32.48 -6.89 -1.83
C PRO A 215 33.77 -6.66 -1.02
N ASP A 216 34.88 -7.30 -1.42
CA ASP A 216 36.16 -7.28 -0.70
C ASP A 216 37.19 -6.31 -1.30
N THR A 217 36.75 -5.29 -2.05
CA THR A 217 37.63 -4.31 -2.69
C THR A 217 37.57 -2.94 -2.00
N PRO A 218 38.63 -2.11 -2.08
CA PRO A 218 38.58 -0.72 -1.58
C PRO A 218 37.43 0.10 -2.21
N ALA A 219 37.07 -0.22 -3.45
CA ALA A 219 35.93 0.40 -4.13
C ALA A 219 34.59 0.08 -3.45
N ALA A 220 34.42 -1.10 -2.86
CA ALA A 220 33.23 -1.44 -2.08
C ALA A 220 33.16 -0.67 -0.76
N ASP A 221 34.28 -0.49 -0.06
CA ASP A 221 34.34 0.31 1.17
C ASP A 221 33.93 1.77 0.90
N GLU A 222 34.46 2.36 -0.18
CA GLU A 222 34.10 3.72 -0.55
C GLU A 222 32.67 3.83 -1.12
N ALA A 223 32.22 2.84 -1.91
CA ALA A 223 30.84 2.80 -2.37
C ALA A 223 29.85 2.73 -1.21
N ARG A 224 30.18 1.99 -0.13
CA ARG A 224 29.41 1.97 1.12
C ARG A 224 29.39 3.34 1.78
N ALA A 225 30.55 3.99 1.93
CA ALA A 225 30.64 5.33 2.49
C ALA A 225 29.84 6.39 1.71
N ILE A 226 29.86 6.34 0.37
CA ILE A 226 29.04 7.23 -0.48
C ILE A 226 27.54 6.93 -0.31
N LEU A 227 27.18 5.64 -0.24
CA LEU A 227 25.80 5.22 -0.07
C LEU A 227 25.24 5.66 1.29
N ASP A 228 26.04 5.56 2.35
CA ASP A 228 25.69 5.98 3.71
C ASP A 228 25.56 7.51 3.84
N ALA A 229 26.25 8.26 2.96
CA ALA A 229 26.20 9.72 2.94
C ALA A 229 24.97 10.30 2.21
N ILE A 230 24.29 9.53 1.36
CA ILE A 230 23.09 10.00 0.65
C ILE A 230 21.80 9.72 1.43
N PRO A 231 20.75 10.55 1.29
CA PRO A 231 19.45 10.25 1.88
C PRO A 231 18.95 8.88 1.38
N HIS A 232 18.44 8.04 2.27
CA HIS A 232 17.88 6.75 1.89
C HIS A 232 16.60 6.95 1.03
N PRO A 233 16.32 6.11 0.00
CA PRO A 233 15.19 6.34 -0.91
C PRO A 233 13.83 6.26 -0.20
N ASP A 234 13.75 5.49 0.88
CA ASP A 234 12.55 5.39 1.72
C ASP A 234 12.49 6.49 2.81
N GLY A 235 13.40 7.45 2.78
CA GLY A 235 13.44 8.60 3.69
C GLY A 235 14.37 8.42 4.89
N ARG A 236 14.34 9.41 5.80
CA ARG A 236 15.24 9.49 6.95
C ARG A 236 15.02 8.33 7.92
N LEU A 237 16.09 7.64 8.27
CA LEU A 237 16.06 6.58 9.26
C LEU A 237 15.66 7.17 10.62
N VAL A 238 14.61 6.59 11.19
CA VAL A 238 14.16 6.88 12.55
C VAL A 238 14.66 5.79 13.49
N CYS A 239 14.55 4.52 13.08
CA CYS A 239 14.95 3.37 13.89
C CYS A 239 15.31 2.20 12.98
N GLY A 240 16.59 1.78 13.01
CA GLY A 240 17.09 0.62 12.24
C GLY A 240 17.16 -0.66 13.08
N PHE A 241 17.21 -0.53 14.41
CA PHE A 241 17.39 -1.63 15.37
C PHE A 241 18.76 -2.32 15.29
N ASP A 242 19.74 -1.65 14.67
CA ASP A 242 21.13 -2.08 14.62
C ASP A 242 21.87 -1.84 15.95
N ASP A 243 21.53 -0.77 16.66
CA ASP A 243 22.10 -0.40 17.97
C ASP A 243 21.09 -0.72 19.08
N PRO A 244 21.48 -1.35 20.21
CA PRO A 244 20.59 -1.55 21.37
C PRO A 244 19.87 -0.28 21.85
N LYS A 245 20.44 0.91 21.60
CA LYS A 245 19.80 2.20 21.89
C LYS A 245 18.49 2.39 21.14
N ASP A 246 18.38 1.87 19.92
CA ASP A 246 17.18 1.96 19.09
C ASP A 246 16.00 1.30 19.78
N LEU A 247 16.20 0.09 20.32
CA LEU A 247 15.18 -0.60 21.13
C LEU A 247 14.84 0.18 22.40
N SER A 248 15.84 0.73 23.08
CA SER A 248 15.65 1.48 24.32
C SER A 248 14.92 2.82 24.13
N ALA A 249 14.88 3.35 22.90
CA ALA A 249 14.11 4.54 22.56
C ALA A 249 12.59 4.28 22.61
N TRP A 250 12.17 3.02 22.51
CA TRP A 250 10.77 2.62 22.64
C TRP A 250 10.39 2.36 24.08
N ARG A 251 9.34 3.03 24.52
CA ARG A 251 8.70 2.76 25.80
C ARG A 251 7.64 1.68 25.63
N VAL A 252 7.83 0.56 26.31
CA VAL A 252 6.81 -0.51 26.39
C VAL A 252 5.76 -0.13 27.41
N VAL A 253 4.53 0.11 26.96
CA VAL A 253 3.37 0.37 27.83
C VAL A 253 2.61 -0.93 27.99
N ASN A 254 2.76 -1.54 29.17
CA ASN A 254 2.19 -2.84 29.47
C ASN A 254 1.46 -2.80 30.83
N PRO A 255 0.13 -2.60 30.86
CA PRO A 255 -0.62 -2.52 32.11
C PRO A 255 -0.58 -3.85 32.88
N TYR A 256 -0.45 -4.97 32.16
CA TYR A 256 -0.34 -6.31 32.71
C TYR A 256 1.05 -6.85 32.41
N LYS A 257 2.02 -6.56 33.30
CA LYS A 257 3.50 -6.79 33.28
C LYS A 257 4.12 -7.97 32.49
N LYS A 258 3.35 -8.84 31.84
CA LYS A 258 3.77 -10.01 31.05
C LYS A 258 3.18 -10.11 29.64
N SER A 259 2.38 -9.14 29.18
CA SER A 259 1.70 -9.22 27.87
C SER A 259 2.42 -8.58 26.68
N VAL A 260 3.55 -7.89 26.82
CA VAL A 260 4.23 -7.29 25.66
C VAL A 260 5.68 -7.74 25.65
N VAL A 261 6.09 -8.40 24.57
CA VAL A 261 7.49 -8.73 24.31
C VAL A 261 7.97 -7.81 23.20
N PHE A 262 9.01 -7.04 23.50
CA PHE A 262 9.73 -6.23 22.53
C PHE A 262 11.22 -6.49 22.70
N SER A 263 11.83 -7.14 21.71
CA SER A 263 13.18 -7.70 21.83
C SER A 263 13.95 -7.58 20.52
N PRO A 264 15.30 -7.56 20.57
CA PRO A 264 16.10 -7.62 19.35
C PRO A 264 15.87 -8.92 18.58
N ALA A 265 15.93 -8.84 17.26
CA ALA A 265 16.01 -9.96 16.34
C ALA A 265 17.28 -9.81 15.50
N THR A 266 18.10 -10.85 15.46
CA THR A 266 19.39 -10.87 14.73
C THR A 266 19.49 -12.07 13.79
N ASP A 267 18.45 -12.89 13.69
CA ASP A 267 18.40 -13.96 12.68
C ASP A 267 18.38 -13.30 11.29
N PRO A 268 19.31 -13.64 10.37
CA PRO A 268 19.32 -13.09 9.01
C PRO A 268 18.01 -13.26 8.22
N LYS A 269 17.11 -14.17 8.63
CA LYS A 269 15.77 -14.31 8.05
C LYS A 269 14.79 -13.24 8.55
N GLU A 270 15.01 -12.76 9.77
CA GLU A 270 14.22 -11.74 10.47
C GLU A 270 14.82 -10.33 10.38
N VAL A 271 15.98 -10.16 9.72
CA VAL A 271 16.59 -8.86 9.41
C VAL A 271 16.44 -8.55 7.91
N LYS A 272 15.90 -7.38 7.59
CA LYS A 272 15.66 -6.94 6.21
C LYS A 272 16.64 -5.86 5.75
N ASP A 273 16.99 -4.94 6.65
CA ASP A 273 17.95 -3.86 6.44
C ASP A 273 18.97 -3.88 7.58
N GLY A 274 20.23 -3.53 7.31
CA GLY A 274 21.29 -3.54 8.33
C GLY A 274 21.61 -4.92 8.91
N THR A 275 21.72 -4.98 10.23
CA THR A 275 22.24 -6.08 11.06
C THR A 275 21.30 -6.49 12.20
N GLY A 276 20.27 -5.71 12.49
CA GLY A 276 19.29 -5.99 13.53
C GLY A 276 17.88 -5.59 13.14
N ALA A 277 16.90 -6.18 13.82
CA ALA A 277 15.50 -5.84 13.72
C ALA A 277 14.85 -5.92 15.11
N ALA A 278 13.57 -5.58 15.22
CA ALA A 278 12.83 -5.69 16.49
C ALA A 278 11.63 -6.63 16.39
N ARG A 279 11.61 -7.66 17.23
CA ARG A 279 10.45 -8.53 17.38
C ARG A 279 9.46 -7.91 18.36
N LEU A 280 8.21 -7.77 17.93
CA LEU A 280 7.07 -7.35 18.73
C LEU A 280 6.07 -8.50 18.82
N SER A 281 5.84 -9.00 20.02
CA SER A 281 4.79 -9.98 20.32
C SER A 281 3.81 -9.44 21.34
N LEU A 282 2.53 -9.47 20.98
CA LEU A 282 1.38 -9.20 21.83
C LEU A 282 0.51 -10.48 21.83
N PRO A 283 0.22 -11.09 22.99
CA PRO A 283 -0.64 -12.25 23.07
C PRO A 283 -2.07 -11.86 22.72
N ARG A 284 -2.84 -12.87 22.35
CA ARG A 284 -4.29 -12.73 22.21
C ARG A 284 -4.90 -12.45 23.58
N ASP A 285 -5.64 -11.36 23.68
CA ASP A 285 -6.34 -10.97 24.91
C ASP A 285 -7.74 -10.46 24.55
N PRO A 286 -8.77 -11.30 24.60
CA PRO A 286 -10.13 -10.88 24.25
C PRO A 286 -10.74 -9.91 25.28
N ASP A 287 -10.27 -9.96 26.53
CA ASP A 287 -10.92 -9.32 27.66
C ASP A 287 -10.26 -7.98 28.04
N TYR A 288 -8.98 -7.79 27.73
CA TYR A 288 -8.24 -6.59 28.07
C TYR A 288 -7.47 -5.97 26.89
N THR A 289 -6.85 -4.84 27.19
CA THR A 289 -6.11 -4.02 26.23
C THR A 289 -4.71 -4.61 26.07
N THR A 290 -4.40 -5.08 24.87
CA THR A 290 -3.04 -5.47 24.49
C THR A 290 -2.15 -4.24 24.62
N GLY A 291 -1.01 -4.35 25.31
CA GLY A 291 -0.12 -3.21 25.50
C GLY A 291 0.38 -2.59 24.19
N ALA A 292 1.16 -1.52 24.32
CA ALA A 292 1.62 -0.73 23.17
C ALA A 292 3.11 -0.42 23.27
N LEU A 293 3.72 -0.15 22.11
CA LEU A 293 5.05 0.46 22.04
C LEU A 293 4.90 1.93 21.70
N VAL A 294 5.60 2.81 22.42
CA VAL A 294 5.57 4.25 22.21
C VAL A 294 6.96 4.76 21.89
N LEU A 295 7.11 5.42 20.75
CA LEU A 295 8.31 6.12 20.34
C LEU A 295 8.07 7.64 20.44
N GLU A 296 8.77 8.32 21.34
CA GLU A 296 8.71 9.77 21.44
C GLU A 296 9.47 10.39 20.25
N LEU A 297 8.83 11.33 19.53
CA LEU A 297 9.39 11.92 18.30
C LEU A 297 10.10 13.25 18.54
N GLY A 298 10.04 13.78 19.77
CA GLY A 298 10.58 15.10 20.09
C GLY A 298 9.81 16.20 19.34
N THR A 299 10.52 16.94 18.49
CA THR A 299 9.92 17.94 17.59
C THR A 299 9.58 17.29 16.24
N PHE A 300 8.31 16.91 16.07
CA PHE A 300 7.81 16.44 14.77
C PHE A 300 7.49 17.64 13.87
N ASP A 301 8.07 17.68 12.67
CA ASP A 301 7.80 18.71 11.66
C ASP A 301 7.03 18.08 10.48
N GLU A 302 5.72 18.31 10.44
CA GLU A 302 4.85 17.78 9.40
C GLU A 302 5.14 18.34 8.00
N THR A 303 5.86 19.45 7.90
CA THR A 303 6.20 20.05 6.61
C THR A 303 7.31 19.27 5.90
N GLN A 304 8.11 18.53 6.67
CA GLN A 304 9.21 17.72 6.16
C GLN A 304 8.80 16.28 5.89
N VAL A 305 7.78 15.76 6.57
CA VAL A 305 7.36 14.36 6.50
C VAL A 305 6.13 14.19 5.60
N LYS A 306 6.25 13.40 4.54
CA LYS A 306 5.15 13.00 3.64
C LYS A 306 4.49 11.68 4.03
N GLY A 307 5.19 10.84 4.79
CA GLY A 307 4.70 9.53 5.19
C GLY A 307 5.67 8.79 6.08
N ILE A 308 5.34 7.55 6.40
CA ILE A 308 6.23 6.63 7.08
C ILE A 308 6.42 5.36 6.25
N SER A 309 7.56 4.71 6.41
CA SER A 309 7.78 3.40 5.85
C SER A 309 8.61 2.52 6.78
N PHE A 310 8.32 1.23 6.77
CA PHE A 310 9.06 0.22 7.50
C PHE A 310 8.78 -1.15 6.89
N TRP A 311 9.57 -2.15 7.25
CA TRP A 311 9.36 -3.54 6.89
C TRP A 311 8.66 -4.28 8.01
N LEU A 312 7.74 -5.17 7.63
CA LEU A 312 7.11 -6.11 8.54
C LEU A 312 7.38 -7.54 8.06
N HIS A 313 7.73 -8.41 8.98
CA HIS A 313 7.83 -9.86 8.76
C HIS A 313 6.87 -10.59 9.69
N GLN A 314 6.27 -11.66 9.20
CA GLN A 314 5.57 -12.65 10.02
C GLN A 314 5.72 -14.03 9.39
N ASP A 315 5.94 -15.05 10.22
CA ASP A 315 6.10 -16.43 9.75
C ASP A 315 4.81 -16.98 9.14
N ARG A 316 3.66 -16.52 9.63
CA ARG A 316 2.33 -16.99 9.25
C ARG A 316 1.34 -15.82 9.25
N PRO A 317 0.33 -15.85 8.38
CA PRO A 317 -0.73 -14.85 8.41
C PRO A 317 -1.49 -14.83 9.73
N SER A 318 -1.74 -13.63 10.24
CA SER A 318 -2.56 -13.38 11.42
C SER A 318 -3.89 -12.70 11.03
N PRO A 319 -5.03 -13.09 11.64
CA PRO A 319 -6.29 -12.36 11.49
C PRO A 319 -6.29 -11.01 12.24
N GLY A 320 -5.17 -10.65 12.87
CA GLY A 320 -4.97 -9.43 13.63
C GLY A 320 -4.70 -8.20 12.77
N ARG A 321 -4.58 -7.04 13.43
CA ARG A 321 -4.29 -5.76 12.80
C ARG A 321 -3.28 -4.98 13.65
N LEU A 322 -2.14 -4.65 13.06
CA LEU A 322 -1.21 -3.70 13.65
C LEU A 322 -1.71 -2.30 13.35
N GLU A 323 -2.01 -1.51 14.38
CA GLU A 323 -2.28 -0.08 14.20
C GLU A 323 -1.02 0.73 14.49
N VAL A 324 -0.72 1.64 13.56
CA VAL A 324 0.22 2.73 13.77
C VAL A 324 -0.59 3.97 14.11
N ALA A 325 -0.33 4.59 15.25
CA ALA A 325 -1.02 5.79 15.68
C ALA A 325 -0.04 6.90 16.07
N PHE A 326 -0.40 8.14 15.80
CA PHE A 326 0.29 9.32 16.29
C PHE A 326 -0.56 10.02 17.35
N ILE A 327 0.10 10.41 18.43
CA ILE A 327 -0.53 11.01 19.60
C ILE A 327 0.21 12.28 20.04
N ARG A 328 -0.44 13.05 20.91
CA ARG A 328 0.15 14.25 21.52
C ARG A 328 1.36 13.89 22.40
N PRO A 329 2.35 14.80 22.52
CA PRO A 329 3.53 14.56 23.35
C PRO A 329 3.16 14.28 24.81
N LYS A 330 4.00 13.50 25.50
CA LYS A 330 3.92 13.26 26.96
C LYS A 330 2.60 12.64 27.43
N GLN A 331 1.84 11.97 26.57
CA GLN A 331 0.76 11.09 27.03
C GLN A 331 1.38 9.90 27.77
N THR A 332 1.36 9.97 29.10
CA THR A 332 2.01 8.99 29.99
C THR A 332 1.32 7.63 29.93
N THR A 333 0.00 7.61 29.78
CA THR A 333 -0.79 6.40 29.57
C THR A 333 -1.69 6.63 28.36
N PRO A 334 -1.55 5.82 27.30
CA PRO A 334 -2.50 5.86 26.20
C PRO A 334 -3.90 5.54 26.77
N PRO A 335 -4.90 6.43 26.64
CA PRO A 335 -6.16 6.34 27.39
C PRO A 335 -6.98 5.07 27.10
N TRP A 336 -6.69 4.38 25.99
CA TRP A 336 -7.31 3.11 25.61
C TRP A 336 -6.66 1.89 26.24
N ILE A 337 -5.58 2.08 27.01
CA ILE A 337 -4.90 1.05 27.79
C ILE A 337 -5.39 1.20 29.24
N ASP A 338 -6.69 1.11 29.44
CA ASP A 338 -7.30 1.02 30.76
C ASP A 338 -7.90 -0.37 30.98
N ARG A 339 -8.20 -0.68 32.25
CA ARG A 339 -8.76 -1.96 32.69
C ARG A 339 -10.19 -2.21 32.22
N TRP A 340 -10.83 -1.20 31.61
CA TRP A 340 -12.24 -1.23 31.22
C TRP A 340 -12.42 -1.37 29.70
N GLY A 341 -11.32 -1.42 28.95
CA GLY A 341 -11.36 -1.70 27.52
C GLY A 341 -12.02 -0.61 26.70
N GLY A 342 -12.13 0.61 27.23
CA GLY A 342 -12.68 1.77 26.52
C GLY A 342 -11.88 2.00 25.23
N SER A 343 -12.48 1.69 24.09
CA SER A 343 -11.78 1.58 22.79
C SER A 343 -11.47 2.93 22.14
N GLU A 344 -11.49 4.01 22.91
CA GLU A 344 -11.17 5.32 22.39
C GLU A 344 -9.68 5.52 22.63
N LEU A 345 -8.89 5.23 21.58
CA LEU A 345 -7.73 6.07 21.38
C LEU A 345 -8.25 7.49 21.61
N GLY A 346 -7.62 8.24 22.51
CA GLY A 346 -7.92 9.66 22.62
C GLY A 346 -7.72 10.33 21.25
N ALA A 347 -7.70 11.64 21.20
CA ALA A 347 -7.38 12.32 19.96
C ALA A 347 -6.05 11.80 19.35
N CYS A 348 -6.13 11.08 18.23
CA CYS A 348 -4.99 10.44 17.55
C CYS A 348 -5.20 10.41 16.02
N LEU A 349 -4.11 10.25 15.28
CA LEU A 349 -4.11 9.95 13.85
C LEU A 349 -3.69 8.50 13.70
N TYR A 350 -4.52 7.63 13.11
CA TYR A 350 -4.23 6.20 13.05
C TYR A 350 -4.35 5.61 11.65
N TYR A 351 -3.59 4.55 11.40
CA TYR A 351 -3.68 3.71 10.22
C TYR A 351 -3.59 2.23 10.64
N ALA A 352 -4.53 1.41 10.18
CA ALA A 352 -4.60 -0.01 10.49
C ALA A 352 -4.01 -0.86 9.35
N ILE A 353 -3.05 -1.70 9.68
CA ILE A 353 -2.37 -2.59 8.75
C ILE A 353 -2.91 -4.01 8.96
N PRO A 354 -3.57 -4.62 7.97
CA PRO A 354 -3.97 -6.01 8.06
C PRO A 354 -2.73 -6.92 8.05
N LEU A 355 -2.74 -7.92 8.94
CA LEU A 355 -1.66 -8.90 9.09
C LEU A 355 -1.96 -10.22 8.37
N ASP A 356 -2.79 -10.21 7.34
CA ASP A 356 -3.17 -11.38 6.53
C ASP A 356 -2.12 -11.75 5.47
N PHE A 357 -0.83 -11.70 5.81
CA PHE A 357 0.29 -12.01 4.91
C PHE A 357 1.34 -12.91 5.59
N ALA A 358 2.29 -13.45 4.83
CA ALA A 358 3.43 -14.18 5.37
C ALA A 358 4.72 -13.69 4.70
N GLY A 359 5.84 -13.77 5.42
CA GLY A 359 7.13 -13.25 5.01
C GLY A 359 7.21 -11.72 5.10
N TRP A 360 8.16 -11.15 4.36
CA TRP A 360 8.43 -9.71 4.36
C TRP A 360 7.44 -8.92 3.52
N LYS A 361 6.92 -7.83 4.10
CA LYS A 361 6.08 -6.84 3.44
C LYS A 361 6.60 -5.44 3.75
N GLN A 362 6.90 -4.66 2.72
CA GLN A 362 7.17 -3.24 2.91
C GLN A 362 5.85 -2.51 3.14
N VAL A 363 5.78 -1.75 4.22
CA VAL A 363 4.67 -0.86 4.54
C VAL A 363 5.09 0.56 4.20
N ARG A 364 4.27 1.26 3.41
CA ARG A 364 4.44 2.68 3.07
C ARG A 364 3.10 3.37 3.27
N ILE A 365 3.04 4.31 4.20
CA ILE A 365 1.79 4.97 4.58
C ILE A 365 1.99 6.48 4.43
N PRO A 366 1.37 7.13 3.44
CA PRO A 366 1.40 8.58 3.35
C PRO A 366 0.64 9.20 4.53
N LEU A 367 1.07 10.37 5.00
CA LEU A 367 0.40 11.07 6.11
C LEU A 367 -1.09 11.31 5.82
N SER A 368 -1.45 11.56 4.55
CA SER A 368 -2.85 11.73 4.13
C SER A 368 -3.74 10.50 4.31
N ALA A 369 -3.17 9.30 4.50
CA ALA A 369 -3.94 8.08 4.71
C ALA A 369 -4.35 7.86 6.18
N PHE A 370 -3.73 8.58 7.12
CA PHE A 370 -4.10 8.46 8.54
C PHE A 370 -5.45 9.11 8.81
N ARG A 371 -6.26 8.42 9.60
CA ARG A 371 -7.59 8.90 9.99
C ARG A 371 -7.54 9.50 11.38
N ALA A 372 -8.17 10.66 11.56
CA ALA A 372 -8.34 11.22 12.89
C ALA A 372 -9.40 10.43 13.67
N ARG A 373 -9.06 10.01 14.89
CA ARG A 373 -10.00 9.51 15.91
C ARG A 373 -10.07 10.57 17.02
N GLY A 374 -11.27 10.88 17.51
CA GLY A 374 -11.48 11.79 18.66
C GLY A 374 -11.93 11.03 19.89
N ALA A 375 -11.60 11.51 21.08
CA ALA A 375 -12.19 11.02 22.33
C ALA A 375 -13.58 11.64 22.51
N SER A 376 -14.59 10.81 22.75
CA SER A 376 -15.95 11.22 23.09
C SER A 376 -15.91 12.24 24.23
N GLY A 377 -16.49 13.42 24.00
CA GLY A 377 -16.53 14.51 25.00
C GLY A 377 -15.29 15.41 25.06
N SER A 378 -14.22 15.12 24.31
CA SER A 378 -13.08 16.04 24.15
C SER A 378 -13.15 16.72 22.77
N GLY A 379 -13.45 18.03 22.75
CA GLY A 379 -13.64 18.81 21.52
C GLY A 379 -12.42 18.97 20.60
N GLY A 380 -11.35 18.19 20.76
CA GLY A 380 -10.10 18.39 20.05
C GLY A 380 -9.73 17.20 19.18
N ARG A 381 -10.10 17.23 17.89
CA ARG A 381 -9.38 16.45 16.87
C ARG A 381 -7.89 16.78 16.97
N ILE A 382 -7.04 15.77 16.80
CA ILE A 382 -5.60 15.99 16.68
C ILE A 382 -5.28 16.34 15.23
N GLY A 383 -4.36 17.27 15.01
CA GLY A 383 -3.71 17.50 13.72
C GLY A 383 -2.25 17.06 13.73
N TRP A 384 -1.59 17.06 12.57
CA TRP A 384 -0.17 16.71 12.48
C TRP A 384 0.73 17.60 13.35
N ARG A 385 0.41 18.90 13.47
CA ARG A 385 1.09 19.86 14.36
C ARG A 385 1.07 19.53 15.84
N ASP A 386 0.15 18.66 16.25
CA ASP A 386 -0.02 18.26 17.64
C ASP A 386 0.74 16.96 17.96
N VAL A 387 1.32 16.30 16.95
CA VAL A 387 1.99 15.01 17.08
C VAL A 387 3.30 15.15 17.85
N GLY A 388 3.49 14.29 18.84
CA GLY A 388 4.75 14.20 19.61
C GLY A 388 5.24 12.77 19.86
N ALA A 389 4.40 11.76 19.61
CA ALA A 389 4.81 10.36 19.72
C ALA A 389 4.11 9.49 18.67
N MET A 390 4.78 8.40 18.30
CA MET A 390 4.24 7.31 17.48
C MET A 390 3.97 6.08 18.36
N VAL A 391 2.91 5.35 18.07
CA VAL A 391 2.46 4.20 18.84
C VAL A 391 2.18 3.01 17.93
N LEU A 392 2.63 1.83 18.35
CA LEU A 392 2.33 0.55 17.70
C LEU A 392 1.56 -0.35 18.67
N TYR A 393 0.43 -0.91 18.24
CA TYR A 393 -0.39 -1.80 19.08
C TYR A 393 -1.32 -2.72 18.27
N ASP A 394 -1.82 -3.80 18.88
CA ASP A 394 -2.84 -4.69 18.29
C ASP A 394 -4.24 -4.12 18.51
N ALA A 395 -4.78 -3.43 17.51
CA ALA A 395 -6.13 -2.88 17.60
C ALA A 395 -7.23 -3.94 17.57
N SER A 396 -6.92 -5.14 17.06
CA SER A 396 -7.90 -6.23 16.94
C SER A 396 -7.98 -7.13 18.16
N ARG A 397 -6.98 -7.04 19.06
CA ARG A 397 -6.84 -7.88 20.26
C ARG A 397 -6.81 -9.39 19.96
N LYS A 398 -6.38 -9.76 18.76
CA LYS A 398 -6.28 -11.16 18.31
C LYS A 398 -4.90 -11.76 18.55
N GLY A 399 -3.98 -10.95 19.08
CA GLY A 399 -2.57 -11.25 19.17
C GLY A 399 -1.84 -10.88 17.88
N LEU A 400 -0.60 -10.44 18.03
CA LEU A 400 0.33 -10.25 16.92
C LEU A 400 1.71 -10.75 17.32
N ASP A 401 2.44 -11.28 16.34
CA ASP A 401 3.84 -11.65 16.45
C ASP A 401 4.48 -11.25 15.13
N VAL A 402 5.19 -10.13 15.14
CA VAL A 402 5.76 -9.51 13.94
C VAL A 402 7.18 -9.07 14.24
N THR A 403 8.03 -9.12 13.22
CA THR A 403 9.33 -8.43 13.24
C THR A 403 9.20 -7.13 12.45
N ILE A 404 9.68 -6.04 13.04
CA ILE A 404 9.67 -4.69 12.48
C ILE A 404 11.12 -4.28 12.20
N ASP A 405 11.34 -3.68 11.05
CA ASP A 405 12.67 -3.25 10.63
C ASP A 405 12.63 -1.95 9.79
N GLY A 406 13.69 -1.16 9.84
CA GLY A 406 13.93 -0.01 8.96
C GLY A 406 12.84 1.06 9.02
N LEU A 407 12.45 1.50 10.23
CA LEU A 407 11.49 2.58 10.39
C LEU A 407 12.06 3.90 9.88
N ARG A 408 11.37 4.49 8.91
CA ARG A 408 11.78 5.71 8.21
C ARG A 408 10.64 6.70 8.09
N PHE A 409 11.00 7.98 8.14
CA PHE A 409 10.12 9.07 7.73
C PHE A 409 10.39 9.40 6.27
N GLN A 410 9.37 9.24 5.44
CA GLN A 410 9.42 9.61 4.02
C GLN A 410 9.41 11.12 3.96
N GLU A 411 10.54 11.72 3.61
CA GLU A 411 10.63 13.17 3.54
C GLU A 411 10.08 13.69 2.21
N ALA A 412 9.60 14.93 2.20
CA ALA A 412 9.49 15.64 0.93
C ALA A 412 10.88 15.66 0.31
N GLU A 413 11.03 15.19 -0.95
CA GLU A 413 12.21 15.54 -1.74
C GLU A 413 12.40 17.04 -1.53
N SER A 414 13.45 17.39 -0.79
CA SER A 414 13.76 18.78 -0.58
C SER A 414 13.93 19.30 -2.00
N ILE A 415 13.06 20.22 -2.39
CA ILE A 415 13.36 21.10 -3.51
C ILE A 415 14.53 21.92 -2.96
N ALA A 416 15.72 21.31 -2.96
CA ALA A 416 16.94 21.95 -2.57
C ALA A 416 16.96 23.22 -3.42
N ALA A 417 16.93 24.36 -2.74
CA ALA A 417 16.83 25.68 -3.36
C ALA A 417 17.69 25.69 -4.62
N ARG A 418 17.02 25.89 -5.77
CA ARG A 418 17.67 26.06 -7.06
C ARG A 418 18.60 27.27 -7.03
#